data_AF-A0A7K1ZNF8-F1
#
_entry.id   AF-A0A7K1ZNF8-F1
#
_cell.length_a   1.000
_cell.length_b   1.000
_cell.length_c   1.000
_cell.angle_alpha   90.00
_cell.angle_beta   90.00
_cell.angle_gamma   90.00
#
_symmetry.space_group_name_H-M   'P 1'
#
loop_
_entity.id
_entity.type
_entity.pdbx_description
1 polymer ?
#
loop_
_entity_poly.entity_id
_entity_poly.type
_entity_poly.pdbx_seq_one_letter_code
_entity_poly.pdbx_strand_id
1 'polypeptide(L)' 'MSNWQNSIREASPYLSLGAQVAMTMVAFVVGGYFLDRFLETTPWFLLAGAIFGMVCIFVRLIHVANTSGEVNKQ' A
#
# COMPACT_ATOMS: atom_id res chain seq x y z
N MET A 1 -20.07 23.10 -14.38
CA MET A 1 -19.49 21.78 -14.01
C MET A 1 -17.95 21.83 -14.05
N SER A 2 -17.33 22.81 -13.39
CA SER A 2 -15.88 23.09 -13.47
C SER A 2 -15.11 22.74 -12.18
N ASN A 3 -15.83 22.43 -11.11
CA ASN A 3 -15.26 22.28 -9.77
C ASN A 3 -14.72 20.84 -9.57
N TRP A 4 -15.44 19.86 -10.11
CA TRP A 4 -15.09 18.44 -10.05
C TRP A 4 -13.80 18.10 -10.80
N GLN A 5 -13.53 18.75 -11.93
CA GLN A 5 -12.30 18.53 -12.70
C GLN A 5 -11.06 19.00 -11.95
N ASN A 6 -11.15 20.13 -11.24
CA ASN A 6 -10.05 20.61 -10.41
C ASN A 6 -9.80 19.68 -9.23
N SER A 7 -10.86 19.21 -8.55
CA SER A 7 -10.75 18.25 -7.45
C SER A 7 -10.15 16.91 -7.88
N ILE A 8 -10.47 16.41 -9.08
CA ILE A 8 -9.84 15.19 -9.63
C ILE A 8 -8.36 15.43 -9.94
N ARG A 9 -8.01 16.62 -10.46
CA ARG A 9 -6.61 16.99 -10.74
C ARG A 9 -5.78 17.09 -9.47
N GLU A 10 -6.35 17.65 -8.40
CA GLU A 10 -5.72 17.71 -7.07
C GLU A 10 -5.65 16.33 -6.39
N ALA A 11 -6.59 15.42 -6.68
CA ALA A 11 -6.58 14.05 -6.19
C ALA A 11 -5.60 13.13 -6.94
N SER A 12 -5.19 13.49 -8.16
CA SER A 12 -4.31 12.69 -9.02
C SER A 12 -2.99 12.23 -8.35
N PRO A 13 -2.22 13.10 -7.65
CA PRO A 13 -1.02 12.66 -6.93
C PRO A 13 -1.30 11.64 -5.82
N TYR A 14 -2.41 11.80 -5.09
CA TYR A 14 -2.79 10.88 -4.03
C TYR A 14 -3.25 9.52 -4.58
N LEU A 15 -3.94 9.52 -5.72
CA LEU A 15 -4.29 8.32 -6.47
C LEU A 15 -3.04 7.58 -6.99
N SER A 16 -2.03 8.31 -7.47
CA SER A 16 -0.74 7.75 -7.88
C SER A 16 -0.01 7.09 -6.71
N LEU A 17 0.05 7.76 -5.55
CA LEU A 17 0.62 7.19 -4.33
C LEU A 17 -0.15 5.94 -3.88
N GLY A 18 -1.47 6.01 -3.86
CA GLY A 18 -2.34 4.88 -3.53
C GLY A 18 -2.14 3.68 -4.47
N ALA A 19 -2.05 3.95 -5.79
CA ALA A 19 -1.76 2.93 -6.80
C ALA A 19 -0.38 2.30 -6.61
N GLN A 20 0.64 3.11 -6.26
CA GLN A 20 1.98 2.59 -5.98
C GLN A 20 1.98 1.68 -4.74
N VAL A 21 1.25 2.06 -3.68
CA VAL A 21 1.08 1.23 -2.48
C VAL A 21 0.39 -0.09 -2.83
N ALA A 22 -0.73 0.01 -3.55
CA ALA A 22 -1.51 -1.16 -3.98
C ALA A 22 -0.67 -2.10 -4.85
N MET A 23 0.10 -1.56 -5.80
CA MET A 23 1.02 -2.34 -6.65
C MET A 23 2.08 -3.08 -5.82
N THR A 24 2.70 -2.43 -4.83
CA THR A 24 3.66 -3.11 -3.95
C THR A 24 3.02 -4.23 -3.13
N MET A 25 1.80 -4.01 -2.62
CA MET A 25 1.05 -5.01 -1.88
C MET A 25 0.69 -6.21 -2.76
N VAL A 26 0.16 -5.96 -3.96
CA VAL A 26 -0.20 -7.00 -4.93
C VAL A 26 1.05 -7.78 -5.35
N ALA A 27 2.19 -7.13 -5.58
CA ALA A 27 3.43 -7.81 -5.93
C ALA A 27 3.89 -8.78 -4.83
N PHE A 28 3.83 -8.39 -3.55
CA PHE A 28 4.17 -9.27 -2.44
C PHE A 28 3.18 -10.42 -2.26
N VAL A 29 1.88 -10.16 -2.41
CA VAL A 29 0.82 -11.19 -2.29
C VAL A 29 0.92 -12.20 -3.43
N VAL A 30 1.07 -11.75 -4.67
CA VAL A 30 1.22 -12.62 -5.84
C VAL A 30 2.54 -13.38 -5.79
N GLY A 31 3.62 -12.73 -5.36
CA GLY A 31 4.92 -13.37 -5.15
C GLY A 31 4.85 -14.49 -4.11
N GLY A 32 4.19 -14.24 -2.97
CA GLY A 32 3.98 -15.26 -1.94
C GLY A 32 3.09 -16.41 -2.42
N TYR A 33 2.01 -16.11 -3.14
CA TYR A 33 1.13 -17.13 -3.72
C TYR A 33 1.84 -18.03 -4.74
N PHE A 34 2.67 -17.45 -5.61
CA PHE A 34 3.41 -18.23 -6.61
C PHE A 34 4.47 -19.12 -5.96
N LEU A 35 5.10 -18.65 -4.87
CA LEU A 35 6.08 -19.39 -4.12
C LEU A 35 5.46 -20.56 -3.33
N ASP A 36 4.29 -20.36 -2.70
CA ASP A 36 3.50 -21.45 -2.07
C ASP A 36 3.11 -22.53 -3.11
N ARG A 37 2.75 -22.11 -4.33
CA ARG A 37 2.39 -23.03 -5.43
C ARG A 37 3.60 -23.82 -5.96
N PHE A 38 4.79 -23.20 -5.95
CA PHE A 38 6.02 -23.81 -6.47
C PHE A 38 6.65 -24.81 -5.49
N LEU A 39 6.36 -24.68 -4.19
CA LEU A 39 6.92 -25.51 -3.11
C LEU A 39 5.96 -26.63 -2.62
N GLU A 40 4.71 -26.68 -3.10
CA GLU A 40 3.68 -27.67 -2.70
C GLU A 40 3.44 -27.78 -1.17
N THR A 41 3.85 -26.78 -0.39
CA THR A 41 3.68 -26.72 1.07
C THR A 41 2.37 -26.04 1.46
N THR A 42 1.81 -26.42 2.62
CA THR A 42 0.63 -25.80 3.25
C THR A 42 0.74 -24.26 3.31
N PRO A 43 -0.38 -23.49 3.38
CA PRO A 43 -0.46 -22.07 2.96
C PRO A 43 0.23 -21.07 3.91
N TRP A 44 1.51 -21.29 4.15
CA TRP A 44 2.36 -20.55 5.05
C TRP A 44 2.89 -19.28 4.41
N PHE A 45 3.16 -19.28 3.10
CA PHE A 45 3.54 -18.04 2.40
C PHE A 45 2.36 -17.10 2.21
N LEU A 46 1.15 -17.62 2.05
CA LEU A 46 -0.07 -16.81 2.06
C LEU A 46 -0.26 -16.10 3.42
N LEU A 47 -0.06 -16.82 4.54
CA LEU A 47 -0.05 -16.22 5.88
C LEU A 47 1.09 -15.20 6.07
N ALA A 48 2.30 -15.53 5.62
CA ALA A 48 3.45 -14.62 5.72
C ALA A 48 3.23 -13.34 4.89
N GLY A 49 2.69 -13.45 3.67
CA GLY A 49 2.33 -12.32 2.83
C GLY A 49 1.20 -11.47 3.41
N ALA A 50 0.19 -12.10 4.04
CA ALA A 50 -0.88 -11.38 4.74
C ALA A 50 -0.35 -10.60 5.94
N ILE A 51 0.48 -11.22 6.79
CA ILE A 51 1.12 -10.57 7.94
C ILE A 51 2.04 -9.44 7.45
N PHE A 52 2.87 -9.70 6.43
CA PHE A 52 3.78 -8.71 5.88
C PHE A 52 3.03 -7.50 5.29
N GLY A 53 1.97 -7.74 4.53
CA GLY A 53 1.12 -6.70 3.98
C GLY A 53 0.44 -5.85 5.07
N MET A 54 -0.02 -6.48 6.14
CA MET A 54 -0.58 -5.79 7.30
C MET A 54 0.46 -4.90 7.99
N VAL A 55 1.69 -5.40 8.18
CA VAL A 55 2.80 -4.62 8.75
C VAL A 55 3.19 -3.44 7.86
N CYS A 56 3.26 -3.63 6.53
CA CYS A 56 3.56 -2.56 5.58
C CYS A 56 2.53 -1.41 5.64
N ILE A 57 1.25 -1.74 5.76
CA ILE A 57 0.18 -0.74 5.90
C ILE A 57 0.36 0.04 7.21
N PHE A 58 0.59 -0.64 8.33
CA PHE A 58 0.83 0.02 9.62
C PHE A 58 2.05 0.93 9.60
N VAL A 59 3.17 0.48 9.03
CA VAL A 59 4.39 1.30 8.92
C VAL A 59 4.16 2.54 8.07
N ARG A 60 3.49 2.44 6.92
CA ARG A 60 3.15 3.62 6.11
C ARG A 60 2.24 4.59 6.86
N LEU A 61 1.27 4.07 7.61
CA LEU A 61 0.31 4.88 8.34
C LEU A 61 0.98 5.68 9.47
N ILE A 62 1.90 5.05 10.21
CA ILE A 62 2.72 5.72 11.23
C ILE A 62 3.64 6.77 10.59
N HIS A 63 4.28 6.43 9.47
CA HIS A 63 5.16 7.37 8.78
C HIS A 63 4.38 8.61 8.31
N VAL A 64 3.22 8.43 7.70
CA VAL A 64 2.33 9.53 7.29
C VAL A 64 1.84 10.34 8.49
N ALA A 65 1.46 9.68 9.59
CA ALA A 65 1.02 10.35 10.80
C ALA A 65 2.12 11.23 11.41
N ASN A 66 3.37 10.73 11.45
CA ASN A 66 4.49 11.48 12.00
C ASN A 66 4.91 12.63 11.09
N THR A 67 4.90 12.44 9.76
CA THR A 67 5.17 13.51 8.78
C THR A 67 4.11 14.62 8.86
N SER A 68 2.87 14.29 9.23
CA SER A 68 1.79 15.28 9.41
C SER A 68 1.98 16.17 10.65
N GLY A 69 2.79 15.74 11.62
CA GLY A 69 3.13 16.53 12.81
C GLY A 69 4.19 17.60 12.57
N GLU A 70 5.04 17.43 11.55
CA GLU A 70 6.14 18.36 11.25
C GLU A 70 5.75 19.47 10.26
N VAL A 71 4.69 19.27 9.47
CA VAL A 71 4.17 20.29 8.53
C VAL A 71 3.39 21.41 9.24
N ASN A 72 2.94 21.21 10.48
CA ASN A 72 2.25 22.23 11.30
C ASN A 72 3.21 22.97 12.26
N LYS A 73 4.44 23.23 11.79
CA LYS A 73 5.41 24.11 12.46
C LYS A 73 6.28 24.92 11.47
N GLN A 74 5.86 25.04 10.21
CA GLN A 74 6.47 25.96 9.25
C GLN A 74 5.49 27.07 8.87
#